data_AF-A0A930HR33-F1
#
_entry.id   AF-A0A930HR33-F1
#
_cell.length_a   1.000
_cell.length_b   1.000
_cell.length_c   1.000
_cell.angle_alpha   90.00
_cell.angle_beta   90.00
_cell.angle_gamma   90.00
#
_symmetry.space_group_name_H-M   'P 1'
#
loop_
_entity.id
_entity.type
_entity.pdbx_description
1 polymer ?
#
loop_
_entity_poly.entity_id
_entity_poly.type
_entity_poly.pdbx_seq_one_letter_code
_entity_poly.pdbx_strand_id
1 'polypeptide(L)'
;MNTKKWASVLLLAGLTLGLSSCGGKENNEPKPTPNPVVTGTDGTYTISKVTVTPAEVTLDGIGKINLTEFNFGEAVLGTGEFTQVTLKGNKITFTGKQGTREYEVQNGATIHTPKHGAMPFAPKVGSFSVKDGKLSGQLDLSMYIMYLNSYKTRYGKSPSDEITKILTALNKADTKSTIAFEGTVTK
;
A
#
# COMPACT_ATOMS: atom_id res chain seq x y z
N MET A 1 -33.59 59.38 -2.37
CA MET A 1 -34.21 58.42 -3.31
C MET A 1 -33.23 57.28 -3.52
N ASN A 2 -33.58 56.00 -3.57
CA ASN A 2 -34.72 55.26 -3.05
C ASN A 2 -34.21 53.82 -2.89
N THR A 3 -34.59 53.21 -1.78
CA THR A 3 -34.51 51.80 -1.45
C THR A 3 -34.99 50.86 -2.55
N LYS A 4 -34.49 49.61 -2.57
CA LYS A 4 -35.33 48.42 -2.75
C LYS A 4 -34.65 47.14 -2.23
N LYS A 5 -35.26 46.61 -1.17
CA LYS A 5 -35.13 45.24 -0.64
C LYS A 5 -35.72 44.24 -1.63
N TRP A 6 -35.24 43.00 -1.62
CA TRP A 6 -36.07 41.84 -1.94
C TRP A 6 -35.85 40.76 -0.89
N ALA A 7 -36.81 40.69 0.02
CA ALA A 7 -37.10 39.49 0.79
C ALA A 7 -38.17 38.72 0.00
N SER A 8 -38.04 37.39 -0.06
CA SER A 8 -39.18 36.52 -0.31
C SER A 8 -39.09 35.37 0.66
N VAL A 9 -39.97 35.48 1.64
CA VAL A 9 -40.40 34.44 2.57
C VAL A 9 -41.55 33.69 1.90
N LEU A 10 -41.54 32.36 2.00
CA LEU A 10 -42.71 31.47 1.92
C LEU A 10 -42.44 30.36 2.94
N LEU A 11 -42.86 30.53 4.19
CA LEU A 11 -44.09 29.98 4.82
C LEU A 11 -44.27 28.47 4.53
N LEU A 12 -43.84 27.60 5.47
CA LEU A 12 -44.58 27.03 6.62
C LEU A 12 -45.68 26.01 6.27
N ALA A 13 -45.37 24.74 6.55
CA ALA A 13 -46.24 23.76 7.22
C ALA A 13 -45.28 22.67 7.74
N GLY A 14 -45.17 22.33 9.03
CA GLY A 14 -46.17 22.34 10.07
C GLY A 14 -46.60 20.90 10.33
N LEU A 15 -45.82 20.16 11.15
CA LEU A 15 -46.38 19.07 11.94
C LEU A 15 -45.67 19.01 13.30
N THR A 16 -46.33 19.64 14.25
CA THR A 16 -46.06 19.52 15.68
C THR A 16 -46.73 18.26 16.19
N LEU A 17 -45.99 17.38 16.86
CA LEU A 17 -46.53 16.61 17.98
C LEU A 17 -45.52 16.73 19.11
N GLY A 18 -45.85 17.59 20.07
CA GLY A 18 -45.15 17.66 21.34
C GLY A 18 -45.62 16.54 22.26
N LEU A 19 -44.69 16.01 23.05
CA LEU A 19 -44.98 15.57 24.40
C LEU A 19 -43.94 16.20 25.32
N SER A 20 -44.45 17.10 26.16
CA SER A 20 -43.82 17.69 27.33
C SER A 20 -43.47 16.58 28.33
N SER A 21 -42.29 16.62 28.96
CA SER A 21 -42.17 16.30 30.40
C SER A 21 -40.77 16.58 30.96
N CYS A 22 -40.76 17.32 32.08
CA CYS A 22 -39.89 17.19 33.26
C CYS A 22 -38.38 16.99 33.11
N GLY A 23 -37.65 18.04 33.53
CA GLY A 23 -36.76 17.99 34.70
C GLY A 23 -35.68 16.91 34.78
N GLY A 24 -34.42 17.36 34.70
CA GLY A 24 -33.31 16.84 35.51
C GLY A 24 -32.83 15.42 35.24
N LYS A 25 -31.68 15.31 34.54
CA LYS A 25 -30.53 14.46 34.90
C LYS A 25 -29.43 14.68 33.86
N GLU A 26 -28.21 14.93 34.34
CA GLU A 26 -27.01 14.87 33.53
C GLU A 26 -26.87 13.45 32.98
N ASN A 27 -26.95 13.30 31.65
CA ASN A 27 -26.63 12.05 30.98
C ASN A 27 -25.11 11.88 31.01
N ASN A 28 -24.60 11.27 32.08
CA ASN A 28 -23.30 10.58 32.09
C ASN A 28 -23.40 9.27 31.30
N GLU A 29 -23.91 9.33 30.06
CA GLU A 29 -23.66 8.26 29.11
C GLU A 29 -22.22 8.44 28.61
N PRO A 30 -21.38 7.41 28.63
CA PRO A 30 -20.09 7.47 27.97
C PRO A 30 -20.36 7.84 26.51
N LYS A 31 -19.95 9.05 26.13
CA LYS A 31 -19.91 9.46 24.73
C LYS A 31 -19.21 8.33 23.98
N PRO A 32 -19.83 7.74 22.94
CA PRO A 32 -19.18 6.68 22.19
C PRO A 32 -17.81 7.19 21.80
N THR A 33 -16.74 6.58 22.32
CA THR A 33 -15.40 6.83 21.83
C THR A 33 -15.48 6.53 20.35
N PRO A 34 -15.18 7.48 19.45
CA PRO A 34 -15.16 7.17 18.04
C PRO A 34 -14.11 6.06 17.87
N ASN A 35 -14.55 4.82 17.67
CA ASN A 35 -13.68 3.87 16.99
C ASN A 35 -13.36 4.55 15.66
N PRO A 36 -12.08 4.71 15.29
CA PRO A 36 -11.77 5.22 13.98
C PRO A 36 -12.47 4.32 12.98
N VAL A 37 -13.49 4.88 12.34
CA VAL A 37 -14.19 4.24 11.25
C VAL A 37 -13.20 4.25 10.11
N VAL A 38 -12.51 3.13 9.91
CA VAL A 38 -11.69 2.89 8.71
C VAL A 38 -12.68 2.63 7.56
N THR A 39 -13.37 3.67 7.12
CA THR A 39 -14.10 3.67 5.85
C THR A 39 -13.11 4.04 4.76
N GLY A 40 -12.46 3.01 4.23
CA GLY A 40 -11.40 3.10 3.22
C GLY A 40 -10.30 2.09 3.51
N THR A 41 -9.56 1.65 2.51
CA THR A 41 -8.33 0.87 2.69
C THR A 41 -7.20 1.68 3.32
N ASP A 42 -7.41 2.97 3.56
CA ASP A 42 -6.40 3.87 4.11
C ASP A 42 -6.00 3.46 5.53
N GLY A 43 -4.70 3.35 5.74
CA GLY A 43 -4.15 2.88 7.00
C GLY A 43 -2.68 2.56 6.90
N THR A 44 -2.04 2.50 8.06
CA THR A 44 -0.67 2.00 8.19
C THR A 44 -0.73 0.62 8.81
N TYR A 45 0.01 -0.32 8.22
CA TYR A 45 0.02 -1.73 8.60
C TYR A 45 1.44 -2.15 8.93
N THR A 46 1.65 -2.68 10.13
CA THR A 46 2.89 -3.33 10.51
C THR A 46 2.92 -4.71 9.87
N ILE A 47 3.96 -4.99 9.07
CA ILE A 47 4.14 -6.28 8.40
C ILE A 47 4.68 -7.28 9.43
N SER A 48 3.94 -8.36 9.63
CA SER A 48 4.26 -9.43 10.58
C SER A 48 4.81 -10.67 9.90
N LYS A 49 4.63 -10.81 8.59
CA LYS A 49 5.04 -11.98 7.84
C LYS A 49 5.34 -11.62 6.39
N VAL A 50 6.44 -12.17 5.89
CA VAL A 50 6.81 -12.13 4.47
C VAL A 50 7.21 -13.55 4.07
N THR A 51 6.69 -14.02 2.94
CA THR A 51 7.03 -15.33 2.38
C THR A 51 7.40 -15.20 0.93
N VAL A 52 8.43 -15.93 0.52
CA VAL A 52 8.93 -15.94 -0.86
C VAL A 52 8.65 -17.30 -1.49
N THR A 53 8.18 -17.30 -2.73
CA THR A 53 7.94 -18.53 -3.52
C THR A 53 8.52 -18.38 -4.92
N PRO A 54 9.32 -19.34 -5.42
CA PRO A 54 9.85 -20.50 -4.69
C PRO A 54 10.80 -20.09 -3.56
N ALA A 55 10.96 -20.94 -2.54
CA ALA A 55 11.88 -20.68 -1.44
C ALA A 55 13.35 -20.85 -1.88
N GLU A 56 13.61 -21.78 -2.80
CA GLU A 56 14.95 -22.05 -3.32
C GLU A 56 14.91 -22.23 -4.84
N VAL A 57 15.99 -21.84 -5.50
CA VAL A 57 16.20 -22.09 -6.93
C VAL A 57 17.64 -22.50 -7.19
N THR A 58 17.85 -23.27 -8.24
CA THR A 58 19.20 -23.60 -8.74
C THR A 58 19.46 -22.77 -9.99
N LEU A 59 20.51 -21.96 -9.95
CA LEU A 59 20.88 -21.06 -11.04
C LEU A 59 22.24 -21.44 -11.62
N ASP A 60 22.32 -21.39 -12.95
CA ASP A 60 23.56 -21.60 -13.69
C ASP A 60 24.64 -20.59 -13.26
N GLY A 61 25.86 -21.09 -12.99
CA GLY A 61 26.99 -20.27 -12.51
C GLY A 61 26.90 -19.74 -11.07
N ILE A 62 25.81 -20.04 -10.32
CA ILE A 62 25.66 -19.66 -8.91
C ILE A 62 25.44 -20.88 -8.01
N GLY A 63 24.73 -21.90 -8.51
CA GLY A 63 24.30 -23.06 -7.73
C GLY A 63 22.95 -22.84 -7.06
N LYS A 64 22.70 -23.59 -5.98
CA LYS A 64 21.46 -23.49 -5.20
C LYS A 64 21.50 -22.22 -4.34
N ILE A 65 20.45 -21.42 -4.42
CA ILE A 65 20.28 -20.22 -3.59
C ILE A 65 18.96 -20.29 -2.80
N ASN A 66 18.99 -19.74 -1.58
CA ASN A 66 17.80 -19.53 -0.78
C ASN A 66 17.23 -18.13 -1.04
N LEU A 67 16.07 -18.08 -1.70
CA LEU A 67 15.36 -16.85 -2.01
C LEU A 67 14.68 -16.23 -0.78
N THR A 68 14.45 -16.97 0.30
CA THR A 68 13.91 -16.41 1.53
C THR A 68 14.96 -15.58 2.30
N GLU A 69 16.24 -15.88 2.09
CA GLU A 69 17.36 -15.13 2.67
C GLU A 69 17.80 -13.97 1.76
N PHE A 70 17.42 -14.01 0.48
CA PHE A 70 17.67 -12.92 -0.44
C PHE A 70 16.81 -11.70 -0.08
N ASN A 71 17.45 -10.57 0.20
CA ASN A 71 16.76 -9.33 0.59
C ASN A 71 16.10 -8.67 -0.63
N PHE A 72 14.94 -9.19 -1.03
CA PHE A 72 14.14 -8.62 -2.11
C PHE A 72 13.65 -7.20 -1.80
N GLY A 73 13.48 -6.84 -0.53
CA GLY A 73 13.16 -5.48 -0.15
C GLY A 73 14.25 -4.50 -0.61
N GLU A 74 15.52 -4.85 -0.49
CA GLU A 74 16.59 -4.10 -1.14
C GLU A 74 16.57 -4.29 -2.66
N ALA A 75 16.60 -5.54 -3.14
CA ALA A 75 16.79 -5.87 -4.56
C ALA A 75 15.70 -5.33 -5.49
N VAL A 76 14.48 -5.14 -4.99
CA VAL A 76 13.31 -4.77 -5.80
C VAL A 76 12.76 -3.41 -5.39
N LEU A 77 12.66 -3.14 -4.08
CA LEU A 77 12.04 -1.93 -3.56
C LEU A 77 13.07 -0.84 -3.18
N GLY A 78 14.34 -1.21 -2.98
CA GLY A 78 15.38 -0.32 -2.46
C GLY A 78 15.10 0.17 -1.04
N THR A 79 14.26 -0.56 -0.29
CA THR A 79 13.85 -0.19 1.07
C THR A 79 14.66 -0.93 2.14
N GLY A 80 15.56 -1.83 1.75
CA GLY A 80 15.93 -2.96 2.60
C GLY A 80 14.69 -3.79 2.98
N GLU A 81 14.83 -4.60 4.04
CA GLU A 81 13.70 -5.35 4.60
C GLU A 81 12.58 -4.38 4.99
N PHE A 82 11.41 -4.52 4.35
CA PHE A 82 10.26 -3.67 4.60
C PHE A 82 9.45 -4.21 5.78
N THR A 83 9.06 -3.31 6.67
CA THR A 83 8.39 -3.62 7.95
C THR A 83 7.01 -2.99 8.05
N GLN A 84 6.68 -2.09 7.14
CA GLN A 84 5.42 -1.37 7.15
C GLN A 84 4.89 -1.15 5.72
N VAL A 85 3.58 -1.21 5.59
CA VAL A 85 2.86 -0.76 4.40
C VAL A 85 1.88 0.34 4.80
N THR A 86 1.87 1.44 4.06
CA THR A 86 0.88 2.51 4.21
C THR A 86 0.03 2.60 2.95
N LEU A 87 -1.28 2.51 3.13
CA LEU A 87 -2.28 2.73 2.09
C LEU A 87 -2.86 4.13 2.28
N LYS A 88 -2.87 4.94 1.22
CA LYS A 88 -3.43 6.29 1.25
C LYS A 88 -3.95 6.70 -0.12
N GLY A 89 -5.26 6.83 -0.25
CA GLY A 89 -5.90 7.11 -1.54
C GLY A 89 -5.56 6.03 -2.58
N ASN A 90 -5.03 6.44 -3.72
CA ASN A 90 -4.62 5.54 -4.80
C ASN A 90 -3.15 5.12 -4.72
N LYS A 91 -2.57 5.07 -3.52
CA LYS A 91 -1.15 4.79 -3.32
C LYS A 91 -0.93 3.73 -2.25
N ILE A 92 0.09 2.93 -2.48
CA ILE A 92 0.66 1.99 -1.52
C ILE A 92 2.15 2.30 -1.35
N THR A 93 2.56 2.49 -0.10
CA THR A 93 3.94 2.82 0.26
C THR A 93 4.51 1.71 1.12
N PHE A 94 5.59 1.09 0.63
CA PHE A 94 6.40 0.14 1.39
C PHE A 94 7.49 0.91 2.14
N THR A 95 7.61 0.68 3.44
CA THR A 95 8.63 1.33 4.27
C THR A 95 9.51 0.24 4.89
N GLY A 96 10.82 0.40 4.75
CA GLY A 96 11.82 -0.49 5.32
C GLY A 96 13.00 0.25 5.93
N LYS A 97 13.99 -0.53 6.36
CA LYS A 97 15.17 -0.04 7.09
C LYS A 97 15.99 1.01 6.33
N GLN A 98 15.97 0.99 5.00
CA GLN A 98 16.80 1.85 4.15
C GLN A 98 15.99 2.97 3.45
N GLY A 99 14.66 2.93 3.52
CA GLY A 99 13.85 3.96 2.88
C GLY A 99 12.39 3.56 2.64
N THR A 100 11.71 4.36 1.83
CA THR A 100 10.31 4.15 1.45
C THR A 100 10.16 4.05 -0.06
N ARG A 101 9.14 3.32 -0.50
CA ARG A 101 8.83 3.13 -1.91
C ARG A 101 7.33 3.20 -2.16
N GLU A 102 6.93 4.15 -2.98
CA GLU A 102 5.54 4.37 -3.37
C GLU A 102 5.22 3.72 -4.72
N TYR A 103 4.02 3.14 -4.81
CA TYR A 103 3.43 2.56 -6.00
C TYR A 103 1.99 3.07 -6.17
N GLU A 104 1.50 3.00 -7.40
CA GLU A 104 0.11 3.34 -7.72
C GLU A 104 -0.80 2.15 -7.43
N VAL A 105 -1.98 2.44 -6.90
CA VAL A 105 -3.08 1.49 -6.71
C VAL A 105 -4.16 1.77 -7.73
N GLN A 106 -4.45 0.77 -8.55
CA GLN A 106 -5.52 0.80 -9.55
C GLN A 106 -6.58 -0.25 -9.21
N ASN A 107 -7.82 0.00 -9.62
CA ASN A 107 -8.96 -0.90 -9.36
C ASN A 107 -9.10 -1.28 -7.87
N GLY A 108 -8.76 -0.34 -6.97
CA GLY A 108 -8.86 -0.48 -5.51
C GLY A 108 -7.82 -1.40 -4.83
N ALA A 109 -7.13 -2.27 -5.58
CA ALA A 109 -6.33 -3.34 -4.98
C ALA A 109 -5.11 -3.78 -5.81
N THR A 110 -4.99 -3.34 -7.07
CA THR A 110 -3.90 -3.76 -7.96
C THR A 110 -2.73 -2.79 -7.83
N ILE A 111 -1.52 -3.31 -7.64
CA ILE A 111 -0.30 -2.52 -7.44
C ILE A 111 0.39 -2.36 -8.79
N HIS A 112 0.67 -1.12 -9.17
CA HIS A 112 1.36 -0.76 -10.40
C HIS A 112 2.61 0.07 -10.11
N THR A 113 3.67 -0.13 -10.90
CA THR A 113 4.81 0.80 -10.84
C THR A 113 4.35 2.21 -11.20
N PRO A 114 4.92 3.26 -10.59
CA PRO A 114 4.61 4.64 -10.97
C PRO A 114 4.85 4.87 -12.47
N LYS A 115 3.94 5.62 -13.11
CA LYS A 115 4.14 6.02 -14.50
C LYS A 115 5.28 7.04 -14.58
N HIS A 116 6.28 6.75 -15.43
CA HIS A 116 7.40 7.64 -15.70
C HIS A 116 7.55 7.87 -17.21
N GLY A 117 7.79 9.11 -17.61
CA GLY A 117 8.00 9.49 -19.01
C GLY A 117 6.85 9.08 -19.93
N ALA A 118 7.20 8.66 -21.14
CA ALA A 118 6.25 8.29 -22.19
C ALA A 118 5.75 6.83 -22.11
N MET A 119 5.79 6.19 -20.94
CA MET A 119 5.31 4.81 -20.81
C MET A 119 3.83 4.69 -21.23
N PRO A 120 3.46 3.77 -22.15
CA PRO A 120 2.08 3.66 -22.64
C PRO A 120 1.13 3.11 -21.57
N PHE A 121 1.63 2.29 -20.65
CA PHE A 121 0.89 1.74 -19.51
C PHE A 121 1.80 1.64 -18.28
N ALA A 122 1.22 1.63 -17.08
CA ALA A 122 1.91 1.33 -15.83
C ALA A 122 1.88 -0.19 -15.60
N PRO A 123 3.01 -0.91 -15.59
CA PRO A 123 3.04 -2.34 -15.33
C PRO A 123 2.41 -2.72 -13.98
N LYS A 124 1.55 -3.74 -14.00
CA LYS A 124 1.08 -4.42 -12.77
C LYS A 124 2.26 -5.18 -12.17
N VAL A 125 2.45 -5.04 -10.86
CA VAL A 125 3.51 -5.72 -10.09
C VAL A 125 2.98 -6.47 -8.87
N GLY A 126 1.67 -6.43 -8.62
CA GLY A 126 1.11 -7.15 -7.50
C GLY A 126 -0.34 -6.79 -7.22
N SER A 127 -0.80 -7.20 -6.05
CA SER A 127 -2.12 -6.86 -5.53
C SER A 127 -2.17 -7.02 -4.02
N PHE A 128 -3.15 -6.39 -3.39
CA PHE A 128 -3.41 -6.56 -1.96
C PHE A 128 -4.91 -6.61 -1.66
N SER A 129 -5.24 -6.97 -0.44
CA SER A 129 -6.57 -6.92 0.14
C SER A 129 -6.47 -6.47 1.59
N VAL A 130 -7.48 -5.76 2.06
CA VAL A 130 -7.64 -5.39 3.46
C VAL A 130 -8.95 -5.97 3.95
N LYS A 131 -8.90 -6.73 5.03
CA LYS A 131 -10.08 -7.28 5.69
C LYS A 131 -9.87 -7.29 7.19
N ASP A 132 -10.84 -6.78 7.94
CA ASP A 132 -10.84 -6.79 9.41
C ASP A 132 -9.55 -6.21 10.03
N GLY A 133 -9.04 -5.12 9.45
CA GLY A 133 -7.79 -4.47 9.89
C GLY A 133 -6.51 -5.25 9.56
N LYS A 134 -6.61 -6.34 8.78
CA LYS A 134 -5.48 -7.13 8.30
C LYS A 134 -5.23 -6.83 6.82
N LEU A 135 -3.96 -6.61 6.51
CA LEU A 135 -3.45 -6.48 5.14
C LEU A 135 -2.90 -7.84 4.70
N SER A 136 -3.27 -8.27 3.51
CA SER A 136 -2.61 -9.37 2.81
C SER A 136 -2.33 -8.94 1.37
N GLY A 137 -1.10 -9.07 0.91
CA GLY A 137 -0.75 -8.72 -0.45
C GLY A 137 0.39 -9.54 -1.01
N GLN A 138 0.66 -9.34 -2.29
CA GLN A 138 1.76 -9.97 -2.97
C GLN A 138 2.39 -9.05 -4.02
N LEU A 139 3.69 -9.24 -4.23
CA LEU A 139 4.42 -8.72 -5.38
C LEU A 139 4.83 -9.87 -6.28
N ASP A 140 4.52 -9.76 -7.57
CA ASP A 140 4.86 -10.73 -8.59
C ASP A 140 6.12 -10.24 -9.33
N LEU A 141 7.21 -10.97 -9.11
CA LEU A 141 8.53 -10.64 -9.62
C LEU A 141 8.85 -11.50 -10.84
N SER A 142 9.24 -10.81 -11.90
CA SER A 142 9.75 -11.40 -13.14
C SER A 142 10.59 -10.33 -13.86
N MET A 143 11.18 -10.69 -15.00
CA MET A 143 11.97 -9.76 -15.81
C MET A 143 12.99 -9.00 -14.94
N TYR A 144 13.79 -9.72 -14.14
CA TYR A 144 14.62 -9.11 -13.10
C TYR A 144 15.64 -8.09 -13.61
N ILE A 145 15.96 -8.13 -14.91
CA ILE A 145 16.74 -7.08 -15.58
C ILE A 145 16.11 -5.68 -15.44
N MET A 146 14.78 -5.59 -15.35
CA MET A 146 14.10 -4.33 -15.11
C MET A 146 14.45 -3.75 -13.74
N TYR A 147 14.56 -4.58 -12.69
CA TYR A 147 14.95 -4.10 -11.37
C TYR A 147 16.39 -3.62 -11.37
N LEU A 148 17.30 -4.31 -12.05
CA LEU A 148 18.70 -3.87 -12.24
C LEU A 148 18.79 -2.51 -12.92
N ASN A 149 18.10 -2.33 -14.05
CA ASN A 149 18.07 -1.05 -14.76
C ASN A 149 17.42 0.06 -13.91
N SER A 150 16.49 -0.35 -13.05
CA SER A 150 15.81 0.56 -12.16
C SER A 150 16.70 1.08 -11.03
N TYR A 151 17.76 0.37 -10.63
CA TYR A 151 18.64 0.83 -9.53
C TYR A 151 19.22 2.23 -9.79
N LYS A 152 19.85 2.41 -10.95
CA LYS A 152 20.48 3.68 -11.31
C LYS A 152 19.45 4.80 -11.47
N THR A 153 18.33 4.49 -12.12
CA THR A 153 17.27 5.47 -12.41
C THR A 153 16.39 5.81 -11.21
N ARG A 154 16.22 4.87 -10.26
CA ARG A 154 15.32 5.00 -9.10
C ARG A 154 16.05 5.28 -7.79
N TYR A 155 17.30 4.88 -7.63
CA TYR A 155 18.07 5.03 -6.38
C TYR A 155 19.34 5.87 -6.54
N GLY A 156 19.72 6.25 -7.75
CA GLY A 156 20.96 7.02 -8.00
C GLY A 156 22.25 6.25 -7.66
N LYS A 157 22.14 4.96 -7.33
CA LYS A 157 23.23 4.04 -7.01
C LYS A 157 23.12 2.78 -7.85
N SER A 158 24.26 2.13 -8.10
CA SER A 158 24.28 0.76 -8.64
C SER A 158 23.87 -0.23 -7.54
N PRO A 159 23.28 -1.39 -7.89
CA PRO A 159 23.14 -2.49 -6.95
C PRO A 159 24.52 -3.00 -6.50
N SER A 160 24.58 -3.75 -5.40
CA SER A 160 25.79 -4.48 -5.05
C SER A 160 26.11 -5.55 -6.11
N ASP A 161 27.36 -6.00 -6.16
CA ASP A 161 27.78 -7.07 -7.09
C ASP A 161 26.98 -8.36 -6.86
N GLU A 162 26.66 -8.67 -5.60
CA GLU A 162 25.84 -9.82 -5.22
C GLU A 162 24.41 -9.72 -5.75
N ILE A 163 23.74 -8.58 -5.54
CA ILE A 163 22.39 -8.33 -6.08
C ILE A 163 22.43 -8.37 -7.61
N THR A 164 23.47 -7.77 -8.22
CA THR A 164 23.66 -7.77 -9.67
C THR A 164 23.78 -9.19 -10.22
N LYS A 165 24.61 -10.02 -9.60
CA LYS A 165 24.84 -11.42 -9.96
C LYS A 165 23.55 -12.24 -9.86
N ILE A 166 22.85 -12.16 -8.73
CA ILE A 166 21.64 -12.95 -8.47
C ILE A 166 20.51 -12.54 -9.41
N LEU A 167 20.20 -11.24 -9.53
CA LEU A 167 19.12 -10.78 -10.41
C LEU A 167 19.40 -11.08 -11.89
N THR A 168 20.66 -11.00 -12.33
CA THR A 168 21.05 -11.37 -13.70
C THR A 168 20.80 -12.85 -13.97
N ALA A 169 21.17 -13.72 -13.04
CA ALA A 169 20.97 -15.16 -13.18
C ALA A 169 19.50 -15.56 -13.11
N LEU A 170 18.72 -14.96 -12.20
CA LEU A 170 17.26 -15.14 -12.12
C LEU A 170 16.58 -14.71 -13.43
N ASN A 171 17.04 -13.62 -14.05
CA ASN A 171 16.55 -13.17 -15.34
C ASN A 171 16.91 -14.15 -16.47
N LYS A 172 18.16 -14.62 -16.53
CA LYS A 172 18.62 -15.59 -17.55
C LYS A 172 17.85 -16.91 -17.47
N ALA A 173 17.45 -17.31 -16.26
CA ALA A 173 16.69 -18.52 -16.01
C ALA A 173 15.16 -18.33 -16.17
N ASP A 174 14.68 -17.16 -16.62
CA ASP A 174 13.25 -16.81 -16.72
C ASP A 174 12.44 -17.15 -15.46
N THR A 175 13.08 -17.01 -14.29
CA THR A 175 12.46 -17.35 -13.02
C THR A 175 11.31 -16.38 -12.72
N LYS A 176 10.29 -16.88 -12.02
CA LYS A 176 9.24 -16.06 -11.42
C LYS A 176 9.27 -16.26 -9.92
N SER A 177 9.12 -15.17 -9.18
CA SER A 177 8.98 -15.24 -7.74
C SER A 177 7.79 -14.43 -7.28
N THR A 178 7.15 -14.87 -6.20
CA THR A 178 6.12 -14.11 -5.51
C THR A 178 6.59 -13.81 -4.10
N ILE A 179 6.45 -12.55 -3.69
CA ILE A 179 6.62 -12.13 -2.31
C ILE A 179 5.24 -11.85 -1.75
N ALA A 180 4.73 -12.75 -0.91
CA ALA A 180 3.50 -12.49 -0.17
C ALA A 180 3.85 -11.83 1.17
N PHE A 181 3.01 -10.89 1.60
CA PHE A 181 3.16 -10.17 2.85
C PHE A 181 1.82 -10.07 3.58
N GLU A 182 1.88 -10.18 4.91
CA GLU A 182 0.74 -10.01 5.79
C GLU A 182 1.08 -8.99 6.88
N GLY A 183 0.11 -8.16 7.25
CA GLY A 183 0.28 -7.18 8.30
C GLY A 183 -1.03 -6.80 8.99
N THR A 184 -0.92 -6.05 10.08
CA THR A 184 -2.06 -5.59 10.87
C THR A 184 -2.00 -4.09 11.04
N VAL A 185 -3.16 -3.43 11.07
CA VAL A 185 -3.25 -1.98 11.27
C VAL A 185 -2.50 -1.56 12.55
N THR A 186 -1.67 -0.54 12.43
CA THR A 186 -0.98 0.09 13.55
C THR A 186 -2.00 0.89 14.35
N LYS A 187 -2.12 0.59 15.65
CA LYS A 187 -2.98 1.33 16.58
C LYS A 187 -2.32 2.60 17.08
#